data_AF-A0A7C9D365-F1
#
_entry.id   AF-A0A7C9D365-F1
#
_cell.length_a   1.000
_cell.length_b   1.000
_cell.length_c   1.000
_cell.angle_alpha   90.00
_cell.angle_beta   90.00
_cell.angle_gamma   90.00
#
_symmetry.space_group_name_H-M   'P 1'
#
loop_
_entity.id
_entity.type
_entity.pdbx_description
1 polymer ?
#
loop_
_entity_poly.entity_id
_entity_poly.type
_entity_poly.pdbx_seq_one_letter_code
_entity_poly.pdbx_strand_id
1 'polypeptide(L)'
;CFAYCSLFLKEWSVFKDDLIRIFIALGYVKKENENQSLIDAGEECLLSLVKRGFFHVVSFDEFGCISKLRMHDLIHDLAISIAGCKLKMVESKEDELDDRIRHVSLSIEADICL
;
A
#
# COMPACT_ATOMS: atom_id res chain seq x y z
N CYS A 1 2.05 -5.14 9.84
CA CYS A 1 2.57 -4.39 8.68
C CYS A 1 2.22 -5.06 7.37
N PHE A 2 2.76 -6.26 7.08
CA PHE A 2 2.54 -6.90 5.77
C PHE A 2 1.07 -7.26 5.45
N ALA A 3 0.29 -7.71 6.44
CA ALA A 3 -1.13 -7.99 6.26
C ALA A 3 -1.97 -6.76 5.86
N TYR A 4 -1.55 -5.52 6.21
CA TYR A 4 -2.27 -4.31 5.79
C TYR A 4 -2.17 -4.09 4.28
N CYS A 5 -1.13 -4.65 3.65
CA CYS A 5 -0.96 -4.55 2.21
C CYS A 5 -2.08 -5.25 1.41
N SER A 6 -2.89 -6.12 2.04
CA SER A 6 -4.05 -6.73 1.41
C SER A 6 -5.21 -5.75 1.16
N LEU A 7 -5.12 -4.52 1.68
CA LEU A 7 -6.08 -3.46 1.40
C LEU A 7 -5.74 -2.65 0.14
N PHE A 8 -4.54 -2.82 -0.43
CA PHE A 8 -4.21 -2.22 -1.72
C PHE A 8 -4.84 -3.07 -2.81
N LEU A 9 -5.71 -2.49 -3.65
CA LEU A 9 -6.30 -3.20 -4.79
C LEU A 9 -5.21 -3.80 -5.69
N LYS A 10 -5.46 -5.01 -6.21
CA LYS A 10 -4.69 -5.54 -7.36
C LYS A 10 -4.69 -4.47 -8.45
N GLU A 11 -3.53 -4.23 -9.06
CA GLU A 11 -3.32 -3.23 -10.12
C GLU A 11 -3.28 -1.73 -9.71
N TRP A 12 -3.52 -1.36 -8.44
CA TRP A 12 -3.50 0.06 -8.06
C TRP A 12 -2.10 0.66 -8.07
N SER A 13 -1.89 1.67 -8.92
CA SER A 13 -0.69 2.51 -8.90
C SER A 13 -0.86 3.62 -7.87
N VAL A 14 0.05 3.70 -6.91
CA VAL A 14 0.06 4.71 -5.84
C VAL A 14 1.23 5.65 -6.05
N PHE A 15 1.04 6.94 -5.76
CA PHE A 15 2.14 7.90 -5.75
C PHE A 15 3.13 7.56 -4.63
N LYS A 16 4.43 7.64 -4.93
CA LYS A 16 5.51 7.35 -3.98
C LYS A 16 5.31 8.09 -2.66
N ASP A 17 5.02 9.38 -2.75
CA ASP A 17 4.92 10.26 -1.57
C ASP A 17 3.71 9.93 -0.70
N ASP A 18 2.59 9.54 -1.30
CA ASP A 18 1.40 9.11 -0.55
C ASP A 18 1.67 7.80 0.20
N LEU A 19 2.37 6.86 -0.43
CA LEU A 19 2.74 5.61 0.20
C LEU A 19 3.70 5.83 1.39
N ILE A 20 4.67 6.74 1.25
CA ILE A 20 5.55 7.16 2.36
C ILE A 20 4.72 7.73 3.51
N ARG A 21 3.78 8.65 3.22
CA ARG A 21 2.91 9.26 4.24
C ARG A 21 2.05 8.21 4.95
N ILE A 22 1.51 7.24 4.22
CA ILE A 22 0.74 6.12 4.80
C ILE A 22 1.63 5.31 5.75
N PHE A 23 2.85 4.95 5.35
CA PHE A 23 3.76 4.19 6.21
C PHE A 23 4.15 4.96 7.48
N ILE A 24 4.35 6.28 7.38
CA ILE A 24 4.60 7.12 8.54
C ILE A 24 3.36 7.14 9.46
N ALA A 25 2.16 7.37 8.91
CA ALA A 25 0.92 7.44 9.67
C ALA A 25 0.58 6.11 10.39
N LEU A 26 0.91 4.98 9.77
CA LEU A 26 0.76 3.65 10.37
C LEU A 26 1.87 3.30 11.38
N GLY A 27 2.88 4.17 11.54
CA GLY A 27 4.01 3.95 12.45
C GLY A 27 4.98 2.87 11.96
N TYR A 28 5.04 2.60 10.65
CA TYR A 28 5.90 1.57 10.07
C TYR A 28 7.32 2.08 9.78
N VAL A 29 7.48 3.39 9.72
CA VAL A 29 8.78 4.04 9.51
C VAL A 29 9.46 4.28 10.86
N LYS A 30 10.70 3.81 10.98
CA LYS A 30 11.56 4.06 12.14
C LYS A 30 12.81 4.79 11.68
N LYS A 31 13.13 5.90 12.35
CA LYS A 31 14.38 6.63 12.12
C LYS A 31 15.57 5.81 12.58
N GLU A 32 16.68 5.89 11.85
CA GLU A 32 17.96 5.29 12.26
C GLU A 32 18.70 6.17 13.29
N ASN A 33 18.49 7.48 13.24
CA ASN A 33 19.06 8.46 14.17
C ASN A 33 18.13 9.68 14.32
N GLU A 34 18.39 10.53 15.33
CA GLU A 34 17.53 11.69 15.62
C GLU A 34 17.54 12.75 14.51
N ASN A 35 18.63 12.84 13.75
CA ASN A 35 18.82 13.84 12.70
C ASN A 35 18.10 13.47 11.39
N GLN A 36 17.72 12.21 11.20
CA GLN A 36 17.01 11.75 10.01
C GLN A 36 15.55 12.23 10.05
N SER A 37 15.02 12.73 8.93
CA SER A 37 13.60 13.04 8.84
C SER A 37 12.77 11.75 8.69
N LEU A 38 11.49 11.78 9.06
CA LEU A 38 10.59 10.64 8.83
C LEU A 38 10.35 10.39 7.35
N ILE A 39 10.45 11.43 6.52
CA ILE A 39 10.29 11.32 5.07
C ILE A 39 11.47 10.56 4.49
N ASP A 40 12.71 10.92 4.87
CA ASP A 40 13.93 10.24 4.40
C ASP A 40 13.92 8.76 4.84
N ALA A 41 13.61 8.50 6.11
CA ALA A 41 13.48 7.14 6.63
C ALA A 41 12.38 6.35 5.91
N GLY A 42 11.29 7.02 5.52
CA GLY A 42 10.19 6.43 4.76
C GLY A 42 10.60 6.10 3.33
N GLU A 43 11.39 6.96 2.69
CA GLU A 43 11.94 6.74 1.36
C GLU A 43 12.93 5.57 1.33
N GLU A 44 13.84 5.49 2.31
CA GLU A 44 14.75 4.35 2.47
C GLU A 44 14.00 3.03 2.70
N CYS A 45 12.97 3.06 3.56
CA CYS A 45 12.09 1.93 3.79
C CYS A 45 11.42 1.47 2.49
N LEU A 46 10.87 2.42 1.73
CA LEU A 46 10.19 2.12 0.47
C LEU A 46 11.15 1.60 -0.61
N LEU A 47 12.33 2.21 -0.75
CA LEU A 47 13.36 1.75 -1.67
C LEU A 47 13.86 0.34 -1.34
N SER A 48 13.93 -0.03 -0.05
CA SER A 48 14.23 -1.39 0.38
C SER A 48 13.16 -2.38 -0.09
N LEU A 49 11.88 -2.00 -0.01
CA LEU A 49 10.77 -2.83 -0.51
C LEU A 49 10.81 -2.97 -2.04
N VAL A 50 11.10 -1.90 -2.77
CA VAL A 50 11.31 -1.95 -4.23
C VAL A 50 12.46 -2.91 -4.59
N LYS A 51 13.62 -2.78 -3.93
CA LYS A 51 14.79 -3.66 -4.15
C LYS A 51 14.50 -5.13 -3.86
N ARG A 52 13.58 -5.40 -2.93
CA ARG A 52 13.12 -6.76 -2.57
C ARG A 52 12.02 -7.28 -3.51
N GLY A 53 11.61 -6.51 -4.52
CA GLY A 53 10.60 -6.89 -5.49
C GLY A 53 9.16 -6.78 -4.97
N PHE A 54 8.90 -5.98 -3.92
CA PHE A 54 7.55 -5.81 -3.40
C PHE A 54 6.71 -4.90 -4.30
N PHE A 55 7.38 -3.90 -4.88
CA PHE A 55 6.77 -2.91 -5.74
C PHE A 55 7.49 -2.84 -7.08
N HIS A 56 6.71 -2.75 -8.14
CA HIS A 56 7.17 -2.37 -9.47
C HIS A 56 7.12 -0.85 -9.62
N VAL A 57 8.16 -0.28 -10.24
CA VAL A 57 8.20 1.15 -10.59
C VAL A 57 7.40 1.37 -11.86
N VAL A 58 6.33 2.15 -11.77
CA VAL A 58 5.40 2.41 -12.89
C VAL A 58 5.87 3.60 -13.73
N SER A 59 6.32 4.66 -13.07
CA SER A 59 6.76 5.87 -13.76
C SER A 59 7.75 6.67 -12.94
N PHE A 60 8.51 7.50 -13.66
CA PHE A 60 9.39 8.52 -13.10
C PHE A 60 8.81 9.91 -13.40
N ASP A 61 9.16 10.89 -12.59
CA ASP A 61 8.85 12.30 -12.86
C ASP A 61 9.87 12.94 -13.82
N GLU A 62 9.70 14.23 -14.09
CA GLU A 62 10.58 15.01 -14.97
C GLU A 62 12.04 15.11 -14.48
N PHE A 63 12.29 14.82 -13.20
CA PHE A 63 13.62 14.83 -12.59
C PHE A 63 14.25 13.43 -12.54
N GLY A 64 13.56 12.40 -13.06
CA GLY A 64 14.02 11.02 -13.03
C GLY A 64 13.82 10.34 -11.67
N CYS A 65 13.03 10.92 -10.77
CA CYS A 65 12.67 10.33 -9.48
C CYS A 65 11.46 9.42 -9.62
N ILE A 66 11.40 8.35 -8.82
CA ILE A 66 10.24 7.44 -8.81
C ILE A 66 8.99 8.23 -8.44
N SER A 67 7.98 8.21 -9.32
CA SER A 67 6.72 8.94 -9.14
C SER A 67 5.60 8.00 -8.69
N LYS A 68 5.42 6.87 -9.40
CA LYS A 68 4.36 5.90 -9.12
C LYS A 68 4.90 4.49 -8.95
N LEU A 69 4.29 3.76 -8.02
CA LEU A 69 4.61 2.39 -7.67
C LEU A 69 3.35 1.53 -7.73
N ARG A 70 3.51 0.26 -8.10
CA ARG A 70 2.46 -0.75 -8.07
C ARG A 70 2.92 -1.95 -7.27
N MET A 71 2.09 -2.46 -6.37
CA MET A 71 2.41 -3.69 -5.64
C MET A 71 2.34 -4.91 -6.58
N HIS A 72 3.30 -5.84 -6.47
CA HIS A 72 3.24 -7.07 -7.24
C HIS A 72 2.06 -7.96 -6.80
N ASP A 73 1.35 -8.54 -7.76
CA ASP A 73 0.21 -9.44 -7.48
C ASP A 73 0.56 -10.59 -6.56
N LEU A 74 1.76 -11.17 -6.69
CA LEU A 74 2.24 -12.24 -5.80
C LEU A 74 2.40 -11.79 -4.35
N ILE A 75 2.81 -10.53 -4.16
CA ILE A 75 3.00 -9.92 -2.83
C ILE A 75 1.65 -9.58 -2.22
N HIS A 76 0.71 -9.14 -3.06
CA HIS A 76 -0.68 -8.96 -2.67
C HIS A 76 -1.34 -10.29 -2.28
N ASP A 77 -1.18 -11.35 -3.08
CA ASP A 77 -1.71 -12.68 -2.78
C ASP A 77 -1.09 -13.26 -1.50
N LEU A 78 0.20 -13.03 -1.29
CA LEU A 78 0.86 -13.36 -0.03
C LEU A 78 0.30 -12.55 1.14
N ALA A 79 0.01 -11.25 0.95
CA ALA A 79 -0.56 -10.38 1.97
C ALA A 79 -1.97 -10.84 2.38
N ILE A 80 -2.81 -11.23 1.42
CA ILE A 80 -4.12 -11.86 1.65
C ILE A 80 -3.95 -13.14 2.47
N SER A 81 -3.05 -14.03 2.04
CA SER A 81 -2.79 -15.31 2.71
C SER A 81 -2.37 -15.11 4.18
N ILE A 82 -1.52 -14.12 4.44
CA ILE A 82 -1.03 -13.79 5.78
C ILE A 82 -2.09 -13.03 6.62
N ALA A 83 -2.93 -12.21 6.00
CA ALA A 83 -4.00 -11.48 6.69
C ALA A 83 -5.12 -12.42 7.20
N GLY A 84 -5.34 -13.56 6.53
CA GLY A 84 -6.45 -14.47 6.81
C GLY A 84 -7.82 -13.78 6.61
N CYS A 85 -8.89 -14.33 7.19
CA CYS A 85 -10.26 -13.78 7.08
C CYS A 85 -10.50 -12.43 7.79
N LYS A 86 -9.47 -11.73 8.26
CA LYS A 86 -9.64 -10.54 9.13
C LYS A 86 -9.81 -9.22 8.36
N LEU A 87 -9.42 -9.18 7.09
CA LEU A 87 -9.49 -8.01 6.21
C LEU A 87 -10.28 -8.39 4.96
N LYS A 88 -11.40 -7.70 4.72
CA LYS A 88 -12.21 -7.87 3.50
C LYS A 88 -12.27 -6.53 2.76
N MET A 89 -11.81 -6.55 1.51
CA MET A 89 -12.04 -5.49 0.53
C MET A 89 -13.44 -5.69 -0.01
N VAL A 90 -14.29 -4.67 0.08
CA VAL A 90 -15.69 -4.74 -0.38
C VAL A 90 -15.82 -3.90 -1.64
N GLU A 91 -16.20 -4.57 -2.74
CA GLU A 91 -16.39 -3.95 -4.06
C GLU A 91 -17.87 -3.61 -4.32
N SER A 92 -18.82 -4.20 -3.58
CA SER A 92 -20.26 -3.93 -3.73
C SER A 92 -21.04 -4.06 -2.42
N LYS A 93 -22.27 -3.52 -2.38
CA LYS A 93 -23.14 -3.52 -1.18
C LYS A 93 -23.62 -4.92 -0.74
N GLU A 94 -23.35 -5.97 -1.51
CA GLU A 94 -23.89 -7.33 -1.28
C GLU A 94 -22.84 -8.31 -0.69
N ASP A 95 -21.67 -7.81 -0.30
CA ASP A 95 -20.66 -8.65 0.32
C ASP A 95 -21.09 -9.14 1.72
N GLU A 96 -21.38 -10.42 1.86
CA GLU A 96 -21.64 -11.05 3.16
C GLU A 96 -20.42 -10.85 4.08
N LEU A 97 -20.65 -10.20 5.21
CA LEU A 97 -19.63 -9.91 6.22
C LEU A 97 -19.59 -11.06 7.23
N ASP A 98 -18.47 -11.75 7.32
CA ASP A 98 -18.17 -12.70 8.39
C ASP A 98 -17.91 -11.92 9.69
N ASP A 99 -18.48 -12.38 10.82
CA ASP A 99 -18.32 -11.79 12.16
C ASP A 99 -16.85 -11.66 12.62
N ARG A 100 -15.91 -12.34 11.93
CA ARG A 100 -14.47 -12.27 12.20
C ARG A 100 -13.77 -11.08 11.54
N ILE A 101 -14.45 -10.33 10.66
CA ILE A 101 -13.90 -9.16 9.97
C ILE A 101 -13.75 -8.00 10.95
N ARG A 102 -12.55 -7.42 11.04
CA ARG A 102 -12.28 -6.30 11.97
C ARG A 102 -12.05 -4.96 11.27
N HIS A 103 -11.70 -4.98 9.99
CA HIS A 103 -11.51 -3.78 9.20
C HIS A 103 -12.05 -3.99 7.79
N VAL A 104 -12.76 -2.98 7.30
CA VAL A 104 -13.36 -2.93 5.96
C VAL A 104 -12.80 -1.71 5.25
N SER A 105 -12.40 -1.90 3.99
CA SER A 105 -12.06 -0.82 3.07
C SER A 105 -13.11 -0.81 1.95
N LEU A 106 -13.61 0.39 1.62
CA LEU A 106 -14.54 0.60 0.51
C LEU A 106 -13.80 1.21 -0.66
N SER A 107 -13.83 0.51 -1.78
CA SER A 107 -13.45 1.06 -3.08
C SER A 107 -14.71 1.62 -3.73
N ILE A 108 -14.89 2.94 -3.67
CA ILE A 108 -15.91 3.60 -4.49
C ILE A 108 -15.26 3.82 -5.85
N GLU A 109 -15.57 2.98 -6.84
CA GLU A 109 -15.42 3.42 -8.23
C GLU A 109 -16.40 4.57 -8.42
N ALA A 110 -15.87 5.79 -8.38
CA ALA A 110 -16.59 6.92 -8.91
C ALA A 110 -16.67 6.69 -10.42
N ASP A 111 -17.81 6.18 -10.88
CA ASP A 111 -18.27 6.43 -12.25
C ASP A 111 -18.36 7.95 -12.42
N ILE A 112 -17.23 8.59 -12.74
CA ILE A 112 -17.24 9.93 -13.31
C ILE A 112 -17.68 9.73 -14.76
N CYS A 113 -19.00 9.66 -14.96
CA CYS A 113 -19.57 10.16 -16.19
C CYS A 113 -19.29 11.66 -16.25
N LEU A 114 -18.28 12.05 -17.02
CA LEU A 114 -18.18 13.36 -17.67
C LEU A 114 -17.85 13.16 -19.15
#